data_AF-A0A101HIE7-F1
#
_entry.id   AF-A0A101HIE7-F1
#
_cell.length_a   1.000
_cell.length_b   1.000
_cell.length_c   1.000
_cell.angle_alpha   90.00
_cell.angle_beta   90.00
_cell.angle_gamma   90.00
#
_symmetry.space_group_name_H-M   'P 1'
#
loop_
_entity.id
_entity.type
_entity.pdbx_description
1 polymer ?
#
loop_
_entity_poly.entity_id
_entity_poly.type
_entity_poly.pdbx_seq_one_letter_code
_entity_poly.pdbx_strand_id
1 'polypeptide(L)'
;RYFSELTNMAILTEEVGELARIMARTYGDQSFKERDSSADLADEMADVLWVLLCLANQTGVDMEEALKKNIEKKSRRDATRHKENPKLHNKREKNL
;
A
#
# COMPACT_ATOMS: atom_id res chain seq x y z
N ARG A 1 -16.81 -15.03 -16.26
CA ARG A 1 -15.85 -16.14 -16.05
C ARG A 1 -14.56 -15.49 -15.56
N TYR A 2 -14.16 -15.68 -14.30
CA TYR A 2 -12.89 -15.13 -13.80
C TYR A 2 -11.71 -15.86 -14.46
N PHE A 3 -10.59 -15.17 -14.64
CA PHE A 3 -9.34 -15.81 -15.05
C PHE A 3 -8.87 -16.82 -13.99
N SER A 4 -7.90 -17.67 -14.32
CA SER A 4 -7.32 -18.57 -13.30
C SER A 4 -6.63 -17.76 -12.19
N GLU A 5 -6.46 -18.35 -11.01
CA GLU A 5 -5.78 -17.71 -9.87
C GLU A 5 -4.36 -17.26 -10.25
N LEU A 6 -3.67 -18.08 -11.05
CA LEU A 6 -2.33 -17.77 -11.57
C LEU A 6 -2.35 -16.59 -12.55
N THR A 7 -3.39 -16.50 -13.37
CA THR A 7 -3.56 -15.36 -14.28
C THR A 7 -3.84 -14.08 -13.51
N ASN A 8 -4.74 -14.10 -12.51
CA ASN A 8 -4.99 -12.94 -11.67
C ASN A 8 -3.76 -12.54 -10.83
N MET A 9 -2.91 -13.50 -10.44
CA MET A 9 -1.63 -13.20 -9.79
C MET A 9 -0.64 -12.51 -10.75
N ALA A 10 -0.60 -12.93 -12.02
CA ALA A 10 0.22 -12.28 -13.04
C ALA A 10 -0.25 -10.85 -13.30
N ILE A 11 -1.56 -10.65 -13.47
CA ILE A 11 -2.17 -9.32 -13.63
C ILE A 11 -1.87 -8.46 -12.41
N LEU A 12 -2.05 -8.98 -11.18
CA LEU A 12 -1.73 -8.21 -9.97
C LEU A 12 -0.26 -7.75 -9.96
N THR A 13 0.65 -8.59 -10.43
CA THR A 13 2.09 -8.26 -10.50
C THR A 13 2.36 -7.18 -11.54
N GLU A 14 1.64 -7.20 -12.66
CA GLU A 14 1.68 -6.16 -13.70
C GLU A 14 1.24 -4.81 -13.14
N GLU A 15 0.05 -4.73 -12.53
CA GLU A 15 -0.46 -3.47 -11.94
C GLU A 15 0.45 -2.92 -10.83
N VAL A 16 1.05 -3.81 -10.02
CA VAL A 16 2.04 -3.38 -9.01
C VAL A 16 3.30 -2.81 -9.66
N GLY A 17 3.72 -3.34 -10.81
CA GLY A 17 4.85 -2.83 -11.59
C GLY A 17 4.56 -1.44 -12.20
N GLU A 18 3.36 -1.26 -12.73
CA GLU A 18 2.82 0.02 -13.22
C GLU A 18 2.85 1.08 -12.10
N LEU A 19 2.26 0.75 -10.94
CA LEU A 19 2.26 1.60 -9.75
C LEU A 19 3.69 1.94 -9.29
N ALA A 20 4.59 0.96 -9.25
CA ALA A 20 5.98 1.16 -8.85
C ALA A 20 6.71 2.15 -9.77
N ARG A 21 6.43 2.08 -11.08
CA ARG A 21 6.99 3.01 -12.08
C ARG A 21 6.51 4.45 -11.83
N ILE A 22 5.24 4.67 -11.52
CA ILE A 22 4.70 6.00 -11.19
C ILE A 22 5.26 6.52 -9.86
N MET A 23 5.37 5.66 -8.84
CA MET A 23 5.98 6.00 -7.56
C MET A 23 7.44 6.43 -7.71
N ALA A 24 8.22 5.69 -8.51
CA ALA A 24 9.63 6.02 -8.78
C ALA A 24 9.79 7.36 -9.52
N ARG A 25 8.90 7.66 -10.47
CA ARG A 25 8.90 8.96 -11.18
C ARG A 25 8.51 10.12 -10.27
N THR A 26 7.50 9.92 -9.43
CA THR A 26 6.92 10.96 -8.58
C THR A 26 7.82 11.28 -7.38
N TYR A 27 8.42 10.27 -6.76
CA TYR A 27 9.14 10.40 -5.49
C TYR A 27 10.63 10.03 -5.57
N GLY A 28 11.14 9.60 -6.72
CA GLY A 28 12.54 9.25 -6.90
C GLY A 28 13.47 10.47 -6.97
N ASP A 29 14.74 10.24 -6.64
CA ASP A 29 15.79 11.27 -6.50
C ASP A 29 16.15 12.04 -7.80
N GLN A 30 15.58 11.66 -8.94
CA GLN A 30 15.79 12.31 -10.26
C GLN A 30 14.50 12.87 -10.88
N SER A 31 13.50 13.23 -10.07
CA SER A 31 12.16 13.62 -10.51
C SER A 31 12.16 14.72 -11.60
N PHE A 32 11.76 14.34 -12.81
CA PHE A 32 11.51 15.25 -13.93
C PHE A 32 10.21 16.05 -13.70
N LYS A 33 10.17 17.24 -14.31
CA LYS A 33 9.17 18.32 -14.12
C LYS A 33 7.73 17.83 -13.87
N GLU A 34 7.18 18.34 -12.77
CA GLU A 34 5.79 18.24 -12.33
C GLU A 34 4.81 18.75 -13.40
N ARG A 35 4.02 17.83 -13.98
CA ARG A 35 2.63 18.03 -14.44
C ARG A 35 2.18 16.78 -15.22
N ASP A 36 1.63 15.79 -14.50
CA ASP A 36 0.57 14.85 -14.92
C ASP A 36 0.49 13.59 -14.03
N SER A 37 1.45 13.35 -13.13
CA SER A 37 1.59 12.06 -12.43
C SER A 37 0.54 11.74 -11.34
N SER A 38 -0.31 12.69 -10.93
CA SER A 38 -1.28 12.44 -9.85
C SER A 38 -2.53 11.69 -10.30
N ALA A 39 -2.96 11.89 -11.54
CA ALA A 39 -4.08 11.13 -12.12
C ALA A 39 -3.65 9.66 -12.30
N ASP A 40 -2.47 9.46 -12.92
CA ASP A 40 -1.87 8.13 -13.09
C ASP A 40 -1.72 7.39 -11.75
N LEU A 41 -1.26 8.05 -10.68
CA LEU A 41 -1.06 7.37 -9.39
C LEU A 41 -2.35 6.81 -8.78
N ALA A 42 -3.45 7.55 -8.89
CA ALA A 42 -4.73 7.13 -8.34
C ALA A 42 -5.31 5.94 -9.12
N ASP A 43 -5.19 5.96 -10.44
CA ASP A 43 -5.66 4.90 -11.32
C ASP A 43 -4.88 3.59 -11.07
N GLU A 44 -3.55 3.64 -11.01
CA GLU A 44 -2.73 2.44 -10.74
C GLU A 44 -3.00 1.85 -9.34
N MET A 45 -3.29 2.69 -8.33
CA MET A 45 -3.70 2.21 -7.01
C MET A 45 -5.05 1.51 -7.06
N ALA A 46 -5.98 2.00 -7.88
CA ALA A 46 -7.30 1.41 -8.06
C ALA A 46 -7.21 0.06 -8.77
N ASP A 47 -6.37 -0.06 -9.80
CA ASP A 47 -6.18 -1.30 -10.55
C ASP A 47 -5.58 -2.41 -9.66
N VAL A 48 -4.56 -2.09 -8.87
CA VAL A 48 -4.02 -3.03 -7.85
C VAL A 48 -5.11 -3.50 -6.88
N LEU A 49 -5.93 -2.57 -6.36
CA LEU A 49 -7.01 -2.91 -5.44
C LEU A 49 -8.06 -3.79 -6.12
N TRP A 50 -8.45 -3.47 -7.36
CA TRP A 50 -9.44 -4.20 -8.12
C TRP A 50 -9.04 -5.66 -8.35
N VAL A 51 -7.81 -5.89 -8.79
CA VAL A 51 -7.32 -7.25 -9.05
C VAL A 51 -7.18 -8.04 -7.75
N LEU A 52 -6.75 -7.38 -6.65
CA LEU A 52 -6.73 -8.00 -5.33
C LEU A 52 -8.13 -8.43 -4.87
N LEU A 53 -9.15 -7.60 -5.08
CA LEU A 53 -10.54 -7.95 -4.77
C LEU A 53 -11.05 -9.10 -5.64
N CYS A 54 -10.66 -9.15 -6.92
CA CYS A 54 -10.97 -10.28 -7.79
C CYS A 54 -10.38 -11.60 -7.26
N LEU A 55 -9.12 -11.58 -6.82
CA LEU A 55 -8.47 -12.73 -6.17
C LEU A 55 -9.17 -13.14 -4.88
N ALA A 56 -9.54 -12.19 -4.02
CA ALA A 56 -10.24 -12.47 -2.78
C ALA A 56 -11.58 -13.16 -3.05
N ASN A 57 -12.37 -12.62 -4.00
CA ASN A 57 -13.65 -13.19 -4.40
C ASN A 57 -13.50 -14.61 -4.98
N GLN A 58 -12.48 -14.83 -5.82
CA GLN A 58 -12.22 -16.14 -6.43
C GLN A 58 -11.77 -17.19 -5.40
N THR A 59 -10.99 -16.79 -4.40
CA THR A 59 -10.43 -17.68 -3.38
C THR A 59 -11.35 -17.86 -2.16
N GLY A 60 -12.50 -17.18 -2.13
CA GLY A 60 -13.46 -17.23 -1.03
C GLY A 60 -13.03 -16.46 0.22
N VAL A 61 -12.11 -15.49 0.07
CA VAL A 61 -11.68 -14.61 1.16
C VAL A 61 -12.67 -13.47 1.33
N ASP A 62 -13.28 -13.38 2.49
CA ASP A 62 -14.03 -12.18 2.91
C ASP A 62 -13.04 -11.05 3.22
N MET A 63 -12.88 -10.14 2.25
CA MET A 63 -11.91 -9.06 2.36
C MET A 63 -12.32 -8.00 3.39
N GLU A 64 -13.61 -7.82 3.65
CA GLU A 64 -14.09 -6.87 4.65
C GLU A 64 -13.68 -7.35 6.05
N GLU A 65 -13.98 -8.61 6.36
CA GLU A 65 -13.63 -9.22 7.65
C GLU A 65 -12.11 -9.35 7.82
N ALA A 66 -11.39 -9.71 6.75
CA ALA A 66 -9.92 -9.77 6.77
C ALA A 66 -9.30 -8.39 7.05
N LEU A 67 -9.82 -7.33 6.43
CA LEU A 67 -9.35 -5.97 6.64
C LEU A 67 -9.63 -5.48 8.07
N LYS A 68 -10.85 -5.68 8.59
CA LYS A 68 -11.21 -5.34 9.98
C LYS A 68 -10.25 -5.99 10.99
N LYS A 69 -10.04 -7.31 10.89
CA LYS A 69 -9.10 -8.04 11.75
C LYS A 69 -7.66 -7.52 11.65
N ASN A 70 -7.22 -7.15 10.44
CA ASN A 70 -5.88 -6.61 10.21
C ASN A 70 -5.69 -5.25 10.90
N ILE A 71 -6.66 -4.34 10.75
CA ILE A 71 -6.65 -3.01 11.37
C ILE A 71 -6.64 -3.14 12.90
N GLU A 72 -7.49 -4.00 13.46
CA GLU A 72 -7.49 -4.24 14.91
C GLU A 72 -6.14 -4.78 15.41
N LYS A 73 -5.57 -5.77 14.71
CA LYS A 73 -4.27 -6.35 15.07
C LYS A 73 -3.16 -5.29 15.04
N LYS A 74 -3.11 -4.46 14.00
CA LYS A 74 -2.16 -3.35 13.89
C LYS A 74 -2.37 -2.31 14.99
N SER A 75 -3.62 -1.94 15.26
CA SER A 75 -3.97 -0.97 16.31
C SER A 75 -3.55 -1.46 17.70
N ARG A 76 -3.81 -2.74 18.04
CA ARG A 76 -3.35 -3.35 19.30
C ARG A 76 -1.83 -3.38 19.39
N ARG A 77 -1.13 -3.73 18.31
CA ARG A 77 0.34 -3.77 18.26
C ARG A 77 0.96 -2.38 18.41
N ASP A 78 0.36 -1.38 17.77
CA ASP A 78 0.94 -0.03 17.70
C ASP A 78 0.54 0.85 18.91
N ALA A 79 -0.41 0.38 19.74
CA ALA A 79 -0.85 1.06 20.98
C ALA A 79 0.28 1.31 22.00
N THR A 80 1.29 0.43 22.05
CA THR A 80 2.48 0.62 22.92
C THR A 80 3.67 1.19 22.15
N ARG A 81 3.71 1.04 20.82
CA ARG A 81 4.84 1.43 19.96
C ARG A 81 5.11 2.94 19.97
N HIS A 82 4.09 3.77 20.17
CA HIS A 82 4.27 5.23 20.29
C HIS A 82 4.61 5.70 21.71
N LYS A 83 4.13 5.00 22.75
CA LYS A 83 4.40 5.33 24.15
C LYS A 83 5.83 4.96 24.60
N GLU A 84 6.41 3.92 24.01
CA GLU A 84 7.73 3.40 24.42
C GLU A 84 8.86 3.79 23.45
N ASN A 85 8.60 4.58 22.41
CA ASN A 85 9.63 4.93 21.42
C ASN A 85 10.54 6.06 21.95
N PRO A 86 11.81 5.78 22.29
CA PRO A 86 12.72 6.81 22.81
C PRO A 86 13.01 7.91 21.79
N LYS A 87 12.88 7.61 20.49
CA LYS A 87 13.08 8.57 19.39
C LYS A 87 11.99 9.64 19.31
N LEU A 88 10.81 9.40 19.91
CA LEU A 88 9.71 10.37 19.97
C LEU A 88 9.76 11.24 21.23
N HIS A 89 10.49 10.80 22.27
CA HIS A 89 10.62 11.52 23.54
C HIS A 89 11.95 12.28 23.70
N ASN A 90 13.02 11.88 23.00
CA ASN A 90 14.28 12.64 22.99
C ASN A 90 14.28 13.78 21.97
N LYS A 91 13.65 14.90 22.35
CA LYS A 91 13.82 16.20 21.65
C LYS A 91 14.35 17.33 22.54
N ARG A 92 14.90 17.02 23.73
CA ARG A 92 15.35 18.06 24.70
C ARG A 92 16.85 18.18 24.96
N GLU A 93 17.73 17.43 24.29
CA GLU A 93 19.20 17.53 24.53
C GLU A 93 19.99 17.87 23.26
N LYS A 94 19.60 18.95 22.58
CA LYS A 94 20.44 19.56 21.52
C LYS A 94 20.56 21.08 21.66
N ASN A 95 20.64 21.59 22.89
CA ASN A 95 21.04 22.97 23.16
C ASN A 95 21.76 23.02 24.52
N LEU A 96 23.01 22.58 24.55
CA LEU A 96 24.06 22.99 25.48
C LEU A 96 25.38 23.05 24.70
#